data_AF-A0A7W0KQ87-F1
#
_entry.id   AF-A0A7W0KQ87-F1
#
_cell.length_a   1.000
_cell.length_b   1.000
_cell.length_c   1.000
_cell.angle_alpha   90.00
_cell.angle_beta   90.00
_cell.angle_gamma   90.00
#
_symmetry.space_group_name_H-M   'P 1'
#
loop_
_entity.id
_entity.type
_entity.pdbx_description
1 polymer ?
#
loop_
_entity_poly.entity_id
_entity_poly.type
_entity_poly.pdbx_seq_one_letter_code
_entity_poly.pdbx_strand_id
1 'polypeptide(L)'
;MSRFSGRTLAVVVAVLVFGVGLVGCTGQGDRGSVLVIGDSLTVAATDQGLSRDGWDIDAQDGRTTPEGIEVAENRDAGRYRSVIVALGTNDGDDEATYERRVDQMMKVLGPEPDVVWVNVDTHTPELASRRAVNQAIRAATDRHRNLRLGDWDNYLTTVDGFDDMRAGDGVHYAREGSEVRARWTLGLGRD
;
A
#
# COMPACT_ATOMS: atom_id res chain seq x y z
N MET A 1 -6.00 -37.34 84.24
CA MET A 1 -7.35 -37.88 83.96
C MET A 1 -7.54 -37.89 82.45
N SER A 2 -7.90 -39.06 81.88
CA SER A 2 -8.66 -39.35 80.64
C SER A 2 -8.63 -38.35 79.46
N ARG A 3 -8.59 -38.71 78.17
CA ARG A 3 -8.79 -39.96 77.39
C ARG A 3 -8.70 -39.59 75.88
N PHE A 4 -8.44 -40.58 75.02
CA PHE A 4 -8.91 -40.74 73.61
C PHE A 4 -8.53 -39.65 72.57
N SER A 5 -7.69 -39.96 71.56
CA SER A 5 -7.96 -40.71 70.32
C SER A 5 -9.04 -40.11 69.40
N GLY A 6 -8.62 -39.65 68.22
CA GLY A 6 -9.49 -39.27 67.11
C GLY A 6 -8.67 -38.98 65.84
N ARG A 7 -8.57 -39.96 64.94
CA ARG A 7 -8.10 -39.79 63.56
C ARG A 7 -9.26 -39.20 62.74
N THR A 8 -9.03 -38.11 62.01
CA THR A 8 -9.91 -37.67 60.90
C THR A 8 -9.01 -36.94 59.89
N LEU A 9 -8.56 -37.67 58.87
CA LEU A 9 -9.06 -37.62 57.48
C LEU A 9 -8.60 -36.35 56.75
N ALA A 10 -7.76 -36.59 55.74
CA ALA A 10 -7.21 -35.59 54.84
C ALA A 10 -8.30 -34.90 54.03
N VAL A 11 -8.13 -33.59 53.82
CA VAL A 11 -8.70 -32.87 52.68
C VAL A 11 -7.53 -32.18 51.99
N VAL A 12 -7.02 -32.82 50.94
CA VAL A 12 -6.12 -32.20 49.97
C VAL A 12 -7.00 -31.31 49.10
N VAL A 13 -6.99 -30.00 49.33
CA VAL A 13 -7.54 -29.04 48.37
C VAL A 13 -6.46 -28.78 47.34
N ALA A 14 -6.57 -29.45 46.20
CA ALA A 14 -5.81 -29.10 45.01
C ALA A 14 -6.40 -27.82 44.42
N VAL A 15 -5.78 -26.68 44.72
CA VAL A 15 -6.07 -25.42 44.04
C VAL A 15 -5.33 -25.43 42.70
N LEU A 16 -6.01 -25.92 41.66
CA LEU A 16 -5.65 -25.65 40.27
C LEU A 16 -6.14 -24.23 39.94
N VAL A 17 -5.30 -23.22 40.20
CA VAL A 17 -5.51 -21.90 39.60
C VAL A 17 -4.68 -21.82 38.34
N PHE A 18 -5.42 -21.85 37.25
CA PHE A 18 -5.03 -21.60 35.88
C PHE A 18 -3.92 -20.56 35.75
N GLY A 19 -2.94 -20.89 34.92
CA GLY A 19 -1.92 -19.94 34.47
C GLY A 19 -2.59 -18.66 34.00
N VAL A 20 -2.13 -17.54 34.54
CA VAL A 20 -2.35 -16.23 33.95
C VAL A 20 -1.74 -16.31 32.57
N GLY A 21 -2.60 -16.47 31.56
CA GLY A 21 -2.20 -16.32 30.17
C GLY A 21 -1.52 -14.96 30.06
N LEU A 22 -0.26 -14.97 29.62
CA LEU A 22 0.32 -13.81 28.98
C LEU A 22 -0.70 -13.38 27.95
N VAL A 23 -1.41 -12.29 28.22
CA VAL A 23 -2.11 -11.53 27.19
C VAL A 23 -0.98 -11.09 26.29
N GLY A 24 -0.70 -11.90 25.28
CA GLY A 24 0.02 -11.44 24.12
C GLY A 24 -0.76 -10.24 23.65
N CYS A 25 -0.14 -9.06 23.69
CA CYS A 25 -0.53 -7.98 22.82
C CYS A 25 -0.39 -8.55 21.41
N THR A 26 -1.42 -9.24 20.93
CA THR A 26 -1.61 -9.45 19.51
C THR A 26 -1.71 -8.03 18.99
N GLY A 27 -0.59 -7.51 18.49
CA GLY A 27 -0.58 -6.27 17.75
C GLY A 27 -1.71 -6.40 16.76
N GLN A 28 -2.76 -5.62 16.99
CA GLN A 28 -3.78 -5.39 16.01
C GLN A 28 -3.02 -4.64 14.92
N GLY A 29 -2.34 -5.40 14.05
CA GLY A 29 -1.65 -4.84 12.89
C GLY A 29 -2.64 -3.94 12.19
N ASP A 30 -2.14 -2.88 11.55
CA ASP A 30 -2.94 -1.84 10.92
C ASP A 30 -3.75 -2.34 9.69
N ARG A 31 -4.33 -3.55 9.76
CA ARG A 31 -5.32 -4.19 8.89
C ARG A 31 -6.61 -3.38 8.73
N GLY A 32 -6.68 -2.19 9.33
CA GLY A 32 -7.70 -1.16 9.13
C GLY A 32 -7.23 0.06 8.32
N SER A 33 -5.96 0.09 7.90
CA SER A 33 -5.31 1.27 7.29
C SER A 33 -4.92 1.04 5.83
N VAL A 34 -4.66 2.14 5.12
CA VAL A 34 -4.15 2.15 3.75
C VAL A 34 -2.75 2.74 3.75
N LEU A 35 -1.79 2.10 3.10
CA LEU A 35 -0.51 2.70 2.78
C LEU A 35 -0.53 3.19 1.34
N VAL A 36 -0.08 4.42 1.08
CA VAL A 36 0.21 4.92 -0.27
C VAL A 36 1.72 5.06 -0.40
N ILE A 37 2.33 4.34 -1.34
CA ILE A 37 3.74 4.49 -1.69
C ILE A 37 3.79 5.19 -3.06
N GLY A 38 4.26 6.43 -3.10
CA GLY A 38 4.17 7.27 -4.30
C GLY A 38 5.42 8.05 -4.67
N ASP A 39 5.41 8.58 -5.90
CA ASP A 39 6.41 9.49 -6.46
C ASP A 39 5.96 10.98 -6.38
N SER A 40 6.59 11.85 -7.18
CA SER A 40 6.30 13.29 -7.24
C SER A 40 4.84 13.63 -7.56
N LEU A 41 4.16 12.80 -8.34
CA LEU A 41 2.74 13.03 -8.63
C LEU A 41 1.89 12.83 -7.37
N THR A 42 2.34 11.97 -6.45
CA THR A 42 1.66 11.71 -5.17
C THR A 42 2.00 12.77 -4.14
N VAL A 43 3.23 13.32 -4.18
CA VAL A 43 3.60 14.55 -3.46
C VAL A 43 2.64 15.68 -3.87
N ALA A 44 2.53 15.97 -5.16
CA ALA A 44 1.64 17.02 -5.67
C ALA A 44 0.16 16.80 -5.29
N ALA A 45 -0.33 15.55 -5.34
CA ALA A 45 -1.68 15.21 -4.90
C ALA A 45 -1.88 15.43 -3.39
N THR A 46 -0.85 15.16 -2.57
CA THR A 46 -0.88 15.40 -1.11
C THR A 46 -0.99 16.89 -0.82
N ASP A 47 -0.23 17.72 -1.52
CA ASP A 47 -0.32 19.18 -1.43
C ASP A 47 -1.70 19.71 -1.83
N GLN A 48 -2.45 18.94 -2.62
CA GLN A 48 -3.82 19.24 -3.06
C GLN A 48 -4.91 18.46 -2.29
N GLY A 49 -4.59 17.88 -1.14
CA GLY A 49 -5.58 17.32 -0.22
C GLY A 49 -5.80 15.81 -0.32
N LEU A 50 -4.87 15.05 -0.89
CA LEU A 50 -4.82 13.60 -0.71
C LEU A 50 -4.47 13.30 0.76
N SER A 51 -5.50 13.15 1.59
CA SER A 51 -5.38 12.77 3.00
C SER A 51 -6.70 12.19 3.49
N ARG A 52 -6.65 11.18 4.37
CA ARG A 52 -7.81 10.56 4.99
C ARG A 52 -7.39 9.85 6.27
N ASP A 53 -8.26 9.84 7.28
CA ASP A 53 -8.02 9.09 8.51
C ASP A 53 -7.73 7.61 8.22
N GLY A 54 -6.67 7.09 8.84
CA GLY A 54 -6.20 5.73 8.61
C GLY A 54 -5.44 5.53 7.29
N TRP A 55 -5.04 6.60 6.60
CA TRP A 55 -4.12 6.53 5.46
C TRP A 55 -2.73 7.01 5.89
N ASP A 56 -1.73 6.18 5.63
CA ASP A 56 -0.30 6.52 5.71
C ASP A 56 0.18 6.80 4.28
N ILE A 57 0.68 8.01 4.03
CA ILE A 57 1.10 8.41 2.68
C ILE A 57 2.61 8.66 2.75
N ASP A 58 3.36 7.80 2.07
CA ASP A 58 4.80 7.93 1.89
C ASP A 58 5.06 8.25 0.42
N ALA A 59 5.34 9.52 0.13
CA ALA A 59 5.60 10.01 -1.22
C ALA A 59 6.88 10.86 -1.26
N GLN A 60 7.63 10.76 -2.36
CA GLN A 60 8.87 11.49 -2.54
C GLN A 60 9.11 11.82 -4.02
N ASP A 61 9.61 13.02 -4.28
CA ASP A 61 9.97 13.44 -5.64
C ASP A 61 11.04 12.53 -6.24
N GLY A 62 10.84 12.17 -7.51
CA GLY A 62 11.77 11.32 -8.25
C GLY A 62 11.81 9.86 -7.82
N ARG A 63 10.97 9.44 -6.85
CA ARG A 63 10.99 8.07 -6.34
C ARG A 63 10.78 7.04 -7.45
N THR A 64 11.64 6.03 -7.44
CA THR A 64 11.61 4.85 -8.31
C THR A 64 10.94 3.66 -7.63
N THR A 65 10.58 2.63 -8.40
CA THR A 65 10.02 1.40 -7.84
C THR A 65 10.98 0.68 -6.88
N PRO A 66 12.29 0.56 -7.15
CA PRO A 66 13.25 0.01 -6.18
C PRO A 66 13.24 0.72 -4.83
N GLU A 67 13.24 2.05 -4.81
CA GLU A 67 13.15 2.83 -3.56
C GLU A 67 11.79 2.63 -2.86
N GLY A 68 10.71 2.51 -3.63
CA GLY A 68 9.40 2.14 -3.09
C GLY A 68 9.37 0.75 -2.45
N ILE A 69 10.13 -0.21 -2.99
CA ILE A 69 10.29 -1.54 -2.39
C ILE A 69 10.98 -1.42 -1.04
N GLU A 70 12.02 -0.59 -0.92
CA GLU A 70 12.67 -0.32 0.38
C GLU A 70 11.69 0.29 1.39
N VAL A 71 10.80 1.19 0.95
CA VAL A 71 9.72 1.72 1.82
C VAL A 71 8.80 0.59 2.27
N ALA A 72 8.37 -0.29 1.36
CA ALA A 72 7.49 -1.40 1.67
C ALA A 72 8.12 -2.38 2.70
N GLU A 73 9.41 -2.67 2.56
CA GLU A 73 10.16 -3.49 3.50
C GLU A 73 10.27 -2.81 4.87
N ASN A 74 10.72 -1.56 4.91
CA ASN A 74 10.94 -0.81 6.15
C ASN A 74 9.66 -0.55 6.96
N ARG A 75 8.52 -0.46 6.28
CA ARG A 75 7.19 -0.22 6.89
C ARG A 75 6.48 -1.50 7.29
N ASP A 76 7.02 -2.67 6.96
CA ASP A 76 6.31 -3.97 7.02
C ASP A 76 4.95 -3.85 6.31
N ALA A 77 4.97 -3.40 5.05
CA ALA A 77 3.77 -2.99 4.33
C ALA A 77 2.72 -4.11 4.14
N GLY A 78 3.12 -5.38 4.29
CA GLY A 78 2.21 -6.52 4.32
C GLY A 78 1.21 -6.52 5.49
N ARG A 79 1.42 -5.67 6.52
CA ARG A 79 0.52 -5.54 7.68
C ARG A 79 -0.70 -4.62 7.44
N TYR A 80 -0.66 -3.80 6.38
CA TYR A 80 -1.74 -2.88 6.04
C TYR A 80 -2.93 -3.65 5.44
N ARG A 81 -4.14 -3.07 5.47
CA ARG A 81 -5.29 -3.67 4.76
C ARG A 81 -5.06 -3.61 3.25
N SER A 82 -4.62 -2.45 2.79
CA SER A 82 -4.43 -2.17 1.38
C SER A 82 -3.20 -1.30 1.17
N VAL A 83 -2.53 -1.52 0.05
CA VAL A 83 -1.38 -0.73 -0.39
C VAL A 83 -1.67 -0.18 -1.78
N ILE A 84 -1.63 1.15 -1.91
CA ILE A 84 -1.68 1.84 -3.19
C ILE A 84 -0.24 2.14 -3.61
N VAL A 85 0.20 1.53 -4.70
CA VAL A 85 1.51 1.77 -5.30
C VAL A 85 1.31 2.74 -6.47
N ALA A 86 1.85 3.94 -6.36
CA ALA A 86 1.80 4.98 -7.39
C ALA A 86 3.22 5.33 -7.84
N LEU A 87 3.87 4.34 -8.46
CA LEU A 87 5.25 4.36 -8.92
C LEU A 87 5.34 3.86 -10.37
N GLY A 88 6.45 4.19 -11.02
CA GLY A 88 6.77 3.79 -12.39
C GLY A 88 7.21 4.94 -13.29
N THR A 89 6.89 6.18 -12.91
CA THR A 89 7.22 7.38 -13.70
C THR A 89 8.74 7.54 -13.88
N ASN A 90 9.50 7.31 -12.81
CA ASN A 90 10.94 7.56 -12.75
C ASN A 90 11.81 6.32 -13.01
N ASP A 91 11.20 5.18 -13.32
CA ASP A 91 11.88 3.89 -13.35
C ASP A 91 12.77 3.63 -14.57
N GLY A 92 12.77 4.55 -15.54
CA GLY A 92 13.48 4.52 -16.83
C GLY A 92 14.16 3.19 -17.17
N ASP A 93 13.50 2.31 -17.93
CA ASP A 93 14.03 1.02 -18.40
C ASP A 93 13.07 0.36 -19.42
N ASP A 94 13.46 -0.81 -19.96
CA ASP A 94 12.62 -1.67 -20.79
C ASP A 94 11.53 -2.42 -19.99
N GLU A 95 10.46 -2.82 -20.69
CA GLU A 95 9.26 -3.47 -20.14
C GLU A 95 9.56 -4.66 -19.21
N ALA A 96 10.48 -5.54 -19.62
CA ALA A 96 10.78 -6.74 -18.85
C ALA A 96 11.47 -6.42 -17.52
N THR A 97 12.25 -5.34 -17.48
CA THR A 97 12.87 -4.85 -16.25
C THR A 97 11.82 -4.31 -15.28
N TYR A 98 10.84 -3.57 -15.79
CA TYR A 98 9.76 -3.08 -14.96
C TYR A 98 8.85 -4.21 -14.44
N GLU A 99 8.54 -5.22 -15.26
CA GLU A 99 7.80 -6.42 -14.81
C GLU A 99 8.45 -7.09 -13.60
N ARG A 100 9.78 -7.26 -13.61
CA ARG A 100 10.50 -7.85 -12.48
C ARG A 100 10.40 -7.00 -11.21
N ARG A 101 10.37 -5.68 -11.34
CA ARG A 101 10.22 -4.76 -10.20
C ARG A 101 8.82 -4.83 -9.61
N VAL A 102 7.78 -4.90 -10.45
CA VAL A 102 6.40 -5.14 -10.00
C VAL A 102 6.31 -6.45 -9.23
N ASP A 103 6.86 -7.53 -9.78
CA ASP A 103 6.85 -8.84 -9.11
C ASP A 103 7.65 -8.84 -7.80
N GLN A 104 8.76 -8.09 -7.72
CA GLN A 104 9.54 -7.93 -6.48
C GLN A 104 8.76 -7.16 -5.42
N MET A 105 8.10 -6.06 -5.77
CA MET A 105 7.22 -5.32 -4.86
C MET A 105 6.10 -6.23 -4.34
N MET A 106 5.40 -6.95 -5.21
CA MET A 106 4.34 -7.87 -4.81
C MET A 106 4.84 -8.97 -3.88
N LYS A 107 6.07 -9.47 -4.09
CA LYS A 107 6.70 -10.44 -3.18
C LYS A 107 6.95 -9.86 -1.79
N VAL A 108 7.38 -8.60 -1.70
CA VAL A 108 7.60 -7.90 -0.41
C VAL A 108 6.29 -7.65 0.32
N LEU A 109 5.26 -7.21 -0.40
CA LEU A 109 3.93 -6.97 0.16
C LEU A 109 3.26 -8.27 0.65
N GLY A 110 3.56 -9.39 -0.02
CA GLY A 110 2.92 -10.66 0.26
C GLY A 110 1.44 -10.70 -0.19
N PRO A 111 0.73 -11.78 0.13
CA PRO A 111 -0.62 -12.01 -0.39
C PRO A 111 -1.74 -11.36 0.43
N GLU A 112 -1.43 -10.83 1.62
CA GLU A 112 -2.42 -10.37 2.60
C GLU A 112 -3.05 -9.01 2.25
N PRO A 113 -2.31 -7.94 1.91
CA PRO A 113 -2.92 -6.66 1.58
C PRO A 113 -3.56 -6.69 0.19
N ASP A 114 -4.66 -5.97 0.03
CA ASP A 114 -5.17 -5.63 -1.30
C ASP A 114 -4.28 -4.56 -1.94
N VAL A 115 -3.69 -4.85 -3.10
CA VAL A 115 -2.77 -3.96 -3.77
C VAL A 115 -3.43 -3.29 -4.97
N VAL A 116 -3.33 -1.96 -5.01
CA VAL A 116 -3.73 -1.16 -6.18
C VAL A 116 -2.49 -0.54 -6.77
N TRP A 117 -2.12 -0.94 -7.98
CA TRP A 117 -1.03 -0.26 -8.69
C TRP A 117 -1.58 0.75 -9.67
N VAL A 118 -1.30 2.02 -9.43
CA VAL A 118 -1.70 3.14 -10.28
C VAL A 118 -0.78 3.20 -11.49
N ASN A 119 -1.35 3.08 -12.68
CA ASN A 119 -0.56 3.20 -13.91
C ASN A 119 -0.18 4.66 -14.22
N VAL A 120 0.76 4.83 -15.16
CA VAL A 120 1.36 6.14 -15.43
C VAL A 120 0.77 6.79 -16.67
N ASP A 121 0.92 8.10 -16.74
CA ASP A 121 0.44 8.96 -17.82
C ASP A 121 1.60 9.88 -18.28
N THR A 122 2.74 9.25 -18.58
CA THR A 122 3.97 9.92 -19.01
C THR A 122 3.94 10.21 -20.52
N HIS A 123 4.25 11.45 -20.92
CA HIS A 123 4.27 11.94 -22.30
C HIS A 123 5.64 12.51 -22.73
N THR A 124 6.70 12.16 -22.01
CA THR A 124 8.08 12.55 -22.34
C THR A 124 8.93 11.32 -22.66
N PRO A 125 9.87 11.41 -23.63
CA PRO A 125 10.83 10.34 -23.90
C PRO A 125 11.98 10.28 -22.88
N GLU A 126 12.09 11.28 -21.98
CA GLU A 126 13.18 11.37 -20.99
C GLU A 126 12.99 10.43 -19.79
N LEU A 127 11.76 9.94 -19.60
CA LEU A 127 11.38 9.08 -18.48
C LEU A 127 10.87 7.73 -18.98
N ALA A 128 10.35 6.91 -18.05
CA ALA A 128 9.86 5.58 -18.36
C ALA A 128 8.76 5.61 -19.44
N SER A 129 8.81 4.64 -20.36
CA SER A 129 7.79 4.52 -21.40
C SER A 129 6.44 4.19 -20.79
N ARG A 130 5.46 5.10 -20.95
CA ARG A 130 4.06 4.87 -20.55
C ARG A 130 3.52 3.53 -21.03
N ARG A 131 3.78 3.16 -22.29
CA ARG A 131 3.33 1.87 -22.85
C ARG A 131 3.94 0.70 -22.07
N ALA A 132 5.25 0.69 -21.91
CA ALA A 132 5.96 -0.42 -21.25
C ALA A 132 5.53 -0.57 -19.79
N VAL A 133 5.51 0.53 -19.03
CA VAL A 133 5.08 0.54 -17.62
C VAL A 133 3.64 0.05 -17.50
N ASN A 134 2.71 0.60 -18.29
CA ASN A 134 1.29 0.25 -18.18
C ASN A 134 1.02 -1.19 -18.62
N GLN A 135 1.77 -1.73 -19.59
CA GLN A 135 1.66 -3.13 -19.99
C GLN A 135 2.19 -4.08 -18.93
N ALA A 136 3.35 -3.77 -18.34
CA ALA A 136 3.91 -4.57 -17.25
C ALA A 136 3.00 -4.62 -16.01
N ILE A 137 2.36 -3.51 -15.62
CA ILE A 137 1.37 -3.49 -14.53
C ILE A 137 0.15 -4.35 -14.89
N ARG A 138 -0.38 -4.21 -16.10
CA ARG A 138 -1.52 -5.02 -16.58
C ARG A 138 -1.18 -6.51 -16.57
N ALA A 139 0.00 -6.91 -17.06
CA ALA A 139 0.41 -8.30 -17.06
C ALA A 139 0.57 -8.86 -15.64
N ALA A 140 0.97 -8.03 -14.67
CA ALA A 140 1.11 -8.45 -13.28
C ALA A 140 -0.23 -8.77 -12.59
N THR A 141 -1.35 -8.15 -13.00
CA THR A 141 -2.67 -8.46 -12.42
C THR A 141 -3.11 -9.90 -12.70
N ASP A 142 -2.61 -10.50 -13.78
CA ASP A 142 -2.87 -11.91 -14.10
C ASP A 142 -2.04 -12.88 -13.24
N ARG A 143 -0.91 -12.40 -12.68
CA ARG A 143 0.03 -13.19 -11.89
C ARG A 143 -0.24 -13.12 -10.38
N HIS A 144 -0.71 -11.96 -9.89
CA HIS A 144 -0.91 -11.70 -8.47
C HIS A 144 -2.39 -11.47 -8.16
N ARG A 145 -3.03 -12.40 -7.43
CA ARG A 145 -4.48 -12.35 -7.19
C ARG A 145 -4.95 -11.17 -6.34
N ASN A 146 -4.07 -10.65 -5.48
CA ASN A 146 -4.35 -9.48 -4.64
C ASN A 146 -3.95 -8.16 -5.31
N LEU A 147 -3.54 -8.16 -6.59
CA LEU A 147 -3.18 -6.96 -7.34
C LEU A 147 -4.30 -6.57 -8.31
N ARG A 148 -4.73 -5.31 -8.24
CA ARG A 148 -5.58 -4.69 -9.26
C ARG A 148 -4.97 -3.42 -9.83
N LEU A 149 -5.32 -3.13 -11.08
CA LEU A 149 -4.92 -1.91 -11.78
C LEU A 149 -5.77 -0.72 -11.31
N GLY A 150 -5.11 0.33 -10.82
CA GLY A 150 -5.68 1.69 -10.76
C GLY A 150 -5.46 2.39 -12.09
N ASP A 151 -6.44 2.38 -12.98
CA ASP A 151 -6.30 2.88 -14.36
C ASP A 151 -6.46 4.41 -14.45
N TRP A 152 -5.48 5.12 -13.88
CA TRP A 152 -5.37 6.58 -13.95
C TRP A 152 -5.31 7.06 -15.39
N ASP A 153 -4.46 6.43 -16.19
CA ASP A 153 -4.23 6.76 -17.59
C ASP A 153 -5.53 6.79 -18.41
N ASN A 154 -6.38 5.77 -18.25
CA ASN A 154 -7.68 5.75 -18.90
C ASN A 154 -8.68 6.70 -18.23
N TYR A 155 -8.66 6.85 -16.90
CA TYR A 155 -9.56 7.75 -16.18
C TYR A 155 -9.46 9.19 -16.69
N LEU A 156 -8.26 9.66 -17.04
CA LEU A 156 -8.06 11.01 -17.58
C LEU A 156 -8.85 11.30 -18.85
N THR A 157 -9.11 10.28 -19.66
CA THR A 157 -9.94 10.40 -20.89
C THR A 157 -11.40 10.71 -20.60
N THR A 158 -11.83 10.54 -19.34
CA THR A 158 -13.19 10.82 -18.87
C THR A 158 -13.33 12.19 -18.20
N VAL A 159 -12.22 12.92 -18.03
CA VAL A 159 -12.20 14.23 -17.39
C VAL A 159 -12.12 15.31 -18.47
N ASP A 160 -13.21 16.04 -18.64
CA ASP A 160 -13.30 17.12 -19.62
C ASP A 160 -12.21 18.18 -19.40
N GLY A 161 -11.46 18.50 -20.45
CA GLY A 161 -10.41 19.52 -20.43
C GLY A 161 -9.17 19.14 -19.61
N PHE A 162 -8.96 17.86 -19.29
CA PHE A 162 -7.79 17.46 -18.48
C PHE A 162 -6.45 17.82 -19.13
N ASP A 163 -6.36 17.86 -20.47
CA ASP A 163 -5.14 18.25 -21.16
C ASP A 163 -4.70 19.68 -20.82
N ASP A 164 -5.64 20.59 -20.54
CA ASP A 164 -5.33 21.96 -20.09
C ASP A 164 -4.79 22.00 -18.65
N MET A 165 -4.92 20.90 -17.90
CA MET A 165 -4.42 20.75 -16.53
C MET A 165 -3.03 20.10 -16.48
N ARG A 166 -2.44 19.75 -17.62
CA ARG A 166 -1.09 19.20 -17.71
C ARG A 166 -0.03 20.28 -17.61
N ALA A 167 1.06 19.99 -16.90
CA ALA A 167 2.26 20.80 -16.99
C ALA A 167 2.99 20.55 -18.33
N GLY A 168 3.81 21.51 -18.74
CA GLY A 168 4.52 21.45 -20.03
C GLY A 168 5.66 20.43 -20.10
N ASP A 169 5.99 19.75 -19.00
CA ASP A 169 7.07 18.75 -18.93
C ASP A 169 6.63 17.34 -19.37
N GLY A 170 5.34 17.16 -19.66
CA GLY A 170 4.78 15.87 -20.08
C GLY A 170 4.65 14.85 -18.96
N VAL A 171 4.75 15.26 -17.69
CA VAL A 171 4.67 14.37 -16.53
C VAL A 171 3.72 14.94 -15.48
N HIS A 172 3.98 16.16 -15.03
CA HIS A 172 3.29 16.76 -13.91
C HIS A 172 1.97 17.40 -14.34
N TYR A 173 1.17 17.76 -13.35
CA TYR A 173 -0.08 18.48 -13.52
C TYR A 173 0.00 19.85 -12.87
N ALA A 174 -0.72 20.81 -13.43
CA ALA A 174 -1.10 22.02 -12.72
C ALA A 174 -1.89 21.67 -11.46
N ARG A 175 -2.13 22.68 -10.62
CA ARG A 175 -2.86 22.52 -9.35
C ARG A 175 -4.18 21.76 -9.54
N GLU A 176 -4.96 22.15 -10.53
CA GLU A 176 -6.27 21.57 -10.84
C GLU A 176 -6.18 20.08 -11.16
N GLY A 177 -5.19 19.66 -11.95
CA GLY A 177 -4.98 18.24 -12.29
C GLY A 177 -4.48 17.42 -11.09
N SER A 178 -3.64 18.02 -10.24
CA SER A 178 -3.21 17.40 -8.98
C SER A 178 -4.38 17.23 -7.99
N GLU A 179 -5.32 18.18 -7.94
CA GLU A 179 -6.57 18.04 -7.17
C GLU A 179 -7.47 16.92 -7.71
N VAL A 180 -7.56 16.76 -9.05
CA VAL A 180 -8.27 15.63 -9.68
C VAL A 180 -7.63 14.31 -9.27
N ARG A 181 -6.28 14.21 -9.34
CA ARG A 181 -5.55 13.02 -8.93
C ARG A 181 -5.80 12.69 -7.46
N ALA A 182 -5.73 13.68 -6.57
CA ALA A 182 -6.01 13.52 -5.15
C ALA A 182 -7.42 12.92 -4.90
N ARG A 183 -8.45 13.50 -5.51
CA ARG A 183 -9.84 13.01 -5.37
C ARG A 183 -10.02 11.61 -5.93
N TRP A 184 -9.39 11.32 -7.07
CA TRP A 184 -9.44 10.00 -7.69
C TRP A 184 -8.76 8.94 -6.82
N THR A 185 -7.55 9.22 -6.31
CA THR A 185 -6.82 8.32 -5.41
C THR A 185 -7.60 8.03 -4.13
N LEU A 186 -8.26 9.04 -3.52
CA LEU A 186 -9.15 8.83 -2.36
C LEU A 186 -10.31 7.86 -2.65
N GLY A 187 -10.71 7.74 -3.92
CA GLY A 187 -11.72 6.77 -4.38
C GLY A 187 -11.20 5.34 -4.47
N LEU A 188 -9.88 5.11 -4.55
CA LEU A 188 -9.29 3.78 -4.70
C LEU A 188 -9.35 2.96 -3.41
N GLY A 189 -9.21 3.58 -2.25
CA GLY A 189 -9.21 2.88 -0.95
C GLY A 189 -10.61 2.72 -0.34
N ARG A 190 -11.62 2.46 -1.18
CA ARG A 190 -12.98 2.12 -0.74
C ARG A 190 -13.25 0.65 -1.04
N ASP A 191 -13.60 -0.10 0.00
CA ASP A 191 -14.38 -1.34 -0.05
C ASP A 191 -15.86 -0.99 0.18
#